data_AF-A0A8T4IBD6-F1
#
_entry.id   AF-A0A8T4IBD6-F1
#
_cell.length_a   1.000
_cell.length_b   1.000
_cell.length_c   1.000
_cell.angle_alpha   90.00
_cell.angle_beta   90.00
_cell.angle_gamma   90.00
#
_symmetry.space_group_name_H-M   'P 1'
#
loop_
_entity.id
_entity.type
_entity.pdbx_description
1 polymer ?
#
loop_
_entity_poly.entity_id
_entity_poly.type
_entity_poly.pdbx_seq_one_letter_code
_entity_poly.pdbx_strand_id
1 'polypeptide(L)' 'GVYAASPSKTYTITFDTAAMKARYTPYYPEALKQLNAAGLHITVGGVEPVDINQCGPAYHIQVTERYRPLG' A
#
# COMPACT_ATOMS: atom_id res chain seq x y z
N GLY A 1 18.38 1.17 -10.52
CA GLY A 1 18.25 2.55 -10.04
C GLY A 1 17.50 2.53 -8.73
N VAL A 2 17.92 3.34 -7.76
CA VAL A 2 17.09 3.57 -6.56
C VAL A 2 15.92 4.42 -7.03
N TYR A 3 14.74 3.83 -7.16
CA TYR A 3 13.52 4.58 -7.45
C TYR A 3 13.17 5.37 -6.20
N ALA A 4 13.56 6.64 -6.17
CA ALA A 4 13.12 7.56 -5.14
C ALA A 4 11.60 7.71 -5.22
N ALA A 5 10.91 7.64 -4.09
CA ALA A 5 9.49 7.96 -4.03
C ALA A 5 9.30 9.40 -4.50
N SER A 6 8.28 9.62 -5.35
CA SER A 6 8.02 10.93 -5.93
C SER A 6 7.37 11.84 -4.89
N PRO A 7 7.94 13.01 -4.57
CA PRO A 7 7.37 13.93 -3.58
C PRO A 7 6.09 14.63 -4.07
N SER A 8 5.78 14.56 -5.37
CA SER A 8 4.62 15.22 -5.98
C SER A 8 3.45 14.27 -6.26
N LYS A 9 3.61 12.97 -6.00
CA LYS A 9 2.59 11.96 -6.26
C LYS A 9 2.02 11.44 -4.97
N THR A 10 0.71 11.16 -4.99
CA THR A 10 0.04 10.48 -3.90
C THR A 10 0.03 8.99 -4.18
N TYR A 11 0.52 8.22 -3.22
CA TYR A 11 0.49 6.77 -3.25
C TYR A 11 -0.74 6.26 -2.49
N THR A 12 -1.42 5.28 -3.07
CA THR A 12 -2.61 4.68 -2.45
C THR A 12 -2.30 3.25 -2.04
N ILE A 13 -2.46 2.93 -0.76
CA ILE A 13 -2.37 1.56 -0.27
C ILE A 13 -3.69 0.85 -0.57
N THR A 14 -3.65 -0.22 -1.36
CA THR A 14 -4.82 -1.06 -1.67
C THR A 14 -4.61 -2.47 -1.14
N PHE A 15 -5.70 -3.20 -0.96
CA PHE A 15 -5.68 -4.56 -0.40
C PHE A 15 -6.39 -5.52 -1.33
N ASP A 16 -5.81 -6.71 -1.49
CA ASP A 16 -6.41 -7.75 -2.34
C ASP A 16 -7.81 -8.18 -1.85
N THR A 17 -8.02 -8.21 -0.54
CA THR A 17 -9.32 -8.57 0.06
C THR A 17 -9.77 -7.63 1.17
N ALA A 18 -11.08 -7.60 1.43
CA ALA A 18 -11.65 -6.84 2.54
C ALA A 18 -11.14 -7.32 3.91
N ALA A 19 -10.95 -8.63 4.07
CA ALA A 19 -10.38 -9.21 5.29
C ALA A 19 -8.96 -8.71 5.55
N MET A 20 -8.15 -8.59 4.50
CA MET A 20 -6.81 -8.01 4.59
C MET A 20 -6.86 -6.52 4.94
N LYS A 21 -7.73 -5.74 4.28
CA LYS A 21 -7.91 -4.33 4.63
C LYS A 21 -8.22 -4.16 6.11
N ALA A 22 -9.18 -4.92 6.63
CA ALA A 22 -9.54 -4.89 8.05
C ALA A 22 -8.37 -5.30 8.97
N ARG A 23 -7.60 -6.31 8.58
CA ARG A 23 -6.43 -6.79 9.34
C ARG A 23 -5.31 -5.76 9.42
N TYR A 24 -4.98 -5.08 8.32
CA TYR A 24 -3.77 -4.27 8.21
C TYR A 24 -3.98 -2.78 8.42
N THR A 25 -5.15 -2.23 8.07
CA THR A 25 -5.45 -0.79 8.23
C THR A 25 -5.14 -0.24 9.62
N PRO A 26 -5.41 -0.96 10.73
CA PRO A 26 -5.11 -0.46 12.08
C PRO A 26 -3.62 -0.14 12.35
N TYR A 27 -2.68 -0.70 11.58
CA TYR A 27 -1.25 -0.50 11.80
C TYR A 27 -0.68 0.73 11.07
N TYR A 28 -1.42 1.32 10.14
CA TYR A 28 -0.92 2.41 9.31
C TYR A 28 -1.00 3.84 9.88
N PRO A 29 -1.89 4.22 10.82
CA PRO A 29 -2.06 5.63 11.19
C PRO A 29 -0.76 6.36 11.58
N GLU A 30 0.05 5.79 12.48
CA GLU A 30 1.30 6.42 12.94
C GLU A 30 2.36 6.47 11.82
N ALA A 31 2.49 5.39 11.04
CA ALA A 31 3.42 5.35 9.92
C ALA A 31 3.06 6.39 8.85
N LEU A 32 1.77 6.52 8.51
CA LEU A 32 1.29 7.51 7.54
C LEU A 32 1.53 8.94 8.03
N LYS A 33 1.36 9.21 9.33
CA LYS A 33 1.68 10.51 9.90
C LYS A 33 3.16 10.87 9.71
N GLN A 34 4.06 9.93 10.00
CA GLN A 34 5.50 10.11 9.84
C GLN A 34 5.90 10.30 8.36
N LEU A 35 5.32 9.51 7.46
CA LEU A 35 5.60 9.59 6.02
C LEU A 35 5.10 10.90 5.42
N ASN A 36 3.87 11.33 5.75
CA ASN A 36 3.34 12.62 5.31
C ASN A 36 4.15 13.79 5.87
N ALA A 37 4.61 13.72 7.12
CA ALA A 37 5.51 14.74 7.69
C ALA A 37 6.87 14.81 6.98
N ALA A 38 7.33 13.69 6.40
CA ALA A 38 8.54 13.62 5.58
C ALA A 38 8.32 14.06 4.12
N GLY A 39 7.13 14.53 3.75
CA GLY A 39 6.78 14.97 2.38
C GLY A 39 6.42 13.84 1.43
N LEU A 40 6.14 12.64 1.95
CA LEU A 40 5.60 11.52 1.17
C LEU A 40 4.10 11.44 1.32
N HIS A 41 3.37 11.68 0.24
CA HIS A 41 1.91 11.64 0.26
C HIS A 41 1.42 10.21 0.09
N ILE A 42 0.95 9.61 1.19
CA ILE A 42 0.44 8.23 1.18
C ILE A 42 -0.91 8.17 1.89
N THR A 43 -1.86 7.46 1.28
CA THR A 43 -3.22 7.29 1.81
C THR A 43 -3.63 5.82 1.83
N VAL A 44 -4.60 5.48 2.69
CA VAL A 44 -5.22 4.15 2.71
C VAL A 44 -6.43 4.15 1.77
N GLY A 45 -6.40 3.28 0.78
CA GLY A 45 -7.45 3.08 -0.20
C GLY A 45 -8.42 1.95 0.14
N GLY A 46 -9.03 1.41 -0.92
CA GLY A 46 -10.04 0.36 -0.88
C GLY A 46 -9.48 -1.04 -1.07
N VAL A 47 -10.39 -1.94 -1.44
CA VAL A 47 -10.06 -3.27 -1.93
C VAL A 47 -9.82 -3.15 -3.44
N GLU A 48 -8.70 -3.71 -3.91
CA GLU A 48 -8.32 -3.76 -5.32
C GLU A 48 -7.75 -5.16 -5.58
N PRO A 49 -8.43 -6.01 -6.37
CA PRO A 49 -7.93 -7.32 -6.72
C PRO A 49 -6.55 -7.23 -7.37
N VAL A 50 -5.62 -8.10 -6.96
CA VAL A 50 -4.24 -8.09 -7.46
C VAL A 50 -4.01 -9.21 -8.46
N ASP A 51 -3.68 -8.85 -9.70
CA ASP A 51 -3.09 -9.79 -10.67
C ASP A 51 -1.57 -9.75 -10.56
N ILE A 52 -1.01 -10.87 -10.13
CA ILE A 52 0.42 -11.11 -9.95
C ILE A 52 1.23 -11.15 -11.25
N ASN A 53 0.58 -11.32 -12.40
CA ASN A 53 1.23 -11.37 -13.70
C ASN A 53 1.28 -10.00 -14.38
N GLN A 54 0.70 -8.99 -13.74
CA GLN A 54 0.60 -7.63 -14.24
C GLN A 54 1.18 -6.65 -13.22
N CYS A 55 1.84 -5.60 -13.70
CA CYS A 55 2.19 -4.47 -12.85
C CYS A 55 0.91 -3.79 -12.36
N GLY A 56 0.80 -3.57 -11.05
CA GLY A 56 -0.30 -2.80 -10.46
C GLY A 56 -0.41 -1.39 -11.04
N PRO A 57 -1.54 -0.70 -10.78
CA PRO A 57 -1.72 0.68 -11.23
C PRO A 57 -0.62 1.59 -10.73
N ALA A 58 -0.32 2.63 -11.52
CA ALA A 58 0.71 3.59 -11.15
C ALA A 58 0.40 4.21 -9.77
N TYR A 59 1.42 4.29 -8.92
CA TYR A 59 1.35 4.84 -7.56
C TYR A 59 0.44 4.05 -6.59
N HIS A 60 0.10 2.79 -6.91
CA HIS A 60 -0.58 1.91 -5.96
C HIS A 60 0.43 1.04 -5.22
N ILE A 61 0.25 0.92 -3.91
CA ILE A 61 0.97 -0.01 -3.05
C ILE A 61 0.00 -1.15 -2.74
N GLN A 62 0.12 -2.25 -3.46
CA GLN A 62 -0.81 -3.37 -3.36
C GLN A 62 -0.37 -4.35 -2.27
N VAL A 63 -1.19 -4.51 -1.24
CA VAL A 63 -0.96 -5.44 -0.12
C VAL A 63 -1.59 -6.78 -0.46
N THR A 64 -0.77 -7.84 -0.52
CA THR A 64 -1.19 -9.23 -0.77
C THR A 64 -0.65 -10.17 0.32
N GLU A 65 -1.26 -11.34 0.47
CA GLU A 65 -0.78 -12.41 1.38
C GLU A 65 -0.22 -13.62 0.63
N ARG A 66 0.07 -13.49 -0.67
CA ARG A 66 0.48 -14.62 -1.53
C ARG A 66 1.65 -15.44 -0.99
N TYR A 67 2.61 -14.78 -0.34
CA TYR A 67 3.80 -15.40 0.23
C TYR A 67 3.84 -15.28 1.75
N ARG A 68 2.68 -15.08 2.39
CA ARG A 68 2.59 -15.04 3.84
C ARG A 68 2.91 -16.44 4.38
N PRO A 69 3.91 -16.60 5.28
CA PRO A 69 4.18 -17.88 5.91
C PRO A 69 2.92 -18.33 6.66
N LEU A 70 2.41 -19.50 6.29
CA LEU A 70 1.42 -20.23 7.07
C LEU A 70 2.24 -21.04 8.08
N GLY A 71 2.28 -20.57 9.33
CA GLY A 71 2.95 -21.30 10.40
C GLY A 71 2.34 -22.67 10.63
#